data_AF-A0A928CKC2-F1
#
_entry.id   AF-A0A928CKC2-F1
#
_cell.length_a   1.000
_cell.length_b   1.000
_cell.length_c   1.000
_cell.angle_alpha   90.00
_cell.angle_beta   90.00
_cell.angle_gamma   90.00
#
_symmetry.space_group_name_H-M   'P 1'
#
loop_
_entity.id
_entity.type
_entity.pdbx_description
1 polymer ?
#
loop_
_entity_poly.entity_id
_entity_poly.type
_entity_poly.pdbx_seq_one_letter_code
_entity_poly.pdbx_strand_id
1 'polypeptide(L)' 'MLKRKVDDYLIQWKNNPDRLPLVIKGARQIGKTFSVRNFAKNYKNYIEINFI' A
#
# COMPACT_ATOMS: atom_id res chain seq x y z
N MET A 1 14.43 -0.88 9.82
CA MET A 1 13.56 0.01 9.01
C MET A 1 12.40 0.46 9.88
N LEU A 2 12.03 1.74 9.86
CA LEU A 2 10.97 2.27 10.73
C LEU A 2 9.59 1.75 10.31
N LYS A 3 8.89 1.07 11.23
CA LYS A 3 7.51 0.59 11.00
C LYS A 3 6.56 1.79 10.93
N ARG A 4 5.85 1.96 9.81
CA ARG A 4 4.89 3.06 9.62
C ARG A 4 3.50 2.58 10.03
N LYS A 5 2.67 3.46 10.59
CA LYS A 5 1.28 3.17 10.95
C LYS A 5 0.45 2.62 9.77
N VAL A 6 0.74 3.09 8.55
CA VAL A 6 0.06 2.65 7.33
C VAL A 6 0.36 1.19 6.98
N ASP A 7 1.51 0.65 7.41
CA ASP A 7 1.89 -0.73 7.08
C ASP A 7 0.92 -1.72 7.74
N ASP A 8 0.60 -1.53 9.02
CA ASP A 8 -0.37 -2.36 9.75
C ASP A 8 -1.78 -2.27 9.14
N TYR A 9 -2.20 -1.07 8.74
CA TYR A 9 -3.50 -0.87 8.07
C TYR A 9 -3.59 -1.64 6.75
N LEU A 10 -2.54 -1.58 5.91
CA LEU A 10 -2.53 -2.29 4.64
C LEU A 10 -2.52 -3.82 4.82
N ILE A 11 -1.86 -4.33 5.84
CA ILE A 11 -1.90 -5.76 6.19
C ILE A 11 -3.29 -6.17 6.68
N GLN A 12 -3.93 -5.39 7.55
CA GLN A 12 -5.31 -5.66 7.98
C GLN A 12 -6.28 -5.64 6.80
N TRP A 13 -6.13 -4.66 5.90
CA TRP A 13 -6.91 -4.60 4.67
C TRP A 13 -6.70 -5.83 3.77
N LYS A 14 -5.45 -6.29 3.59
CA LYS A 14 -5.15 -7.52 2.84
C LYS A 14 -5.87 -8.74 3.40
N ASN A 15 -5.87 -8.86 4.72
CA ASN A 15 -6.41 -10.03 5.44
C ASN A 15 -7.94 -10.02 5.53
N ASN A 16 -8.60 -8.92 5.17
CA ASN A 16 -10.05 -8.86 5.12
C ASN A 16 -10.58 -9.58 3.85
N PRO A 17 -11.43 -10.62 3.98
CA PRO A 17 -12.02 -11.30 2.84
C PRO A 17 -12.95 -10.40 2.01
N ASP A 18 -13.60 -9.43 2.65
CA ASP A 18 -14.56 -8.49 2.04
C ASP A 18 -13.91 -7.15 1.68
N ARG A 19 -12.58 -7.13 1.49
CA ARG A 19 -11.84 -5.90 1.26
C ARG A 19 -12.29 -5.19 -0.02
N LEU A 20 -12.57 -3.90 0.09
CA LEU A 20 -12.85 -3.02 -1.04
C LEU A 20 -11.57 -2.35 -1.57
N PRO A 21 -11.52 -1.87 -2.82
CA PRO A 21 -10.38 -1.12 -3.32
C PRO A 21 -10.00 0.05 -2.41
N LEU A 22 -8.69 0.25 -2.18
CA LEU A 22 -8.18 1.37 -1.37
C LEU A 22 -7.83 2.58 -2.24
N VAL A 23 -8.18 3.76 -1.74
CA VAL A 23 -7.72 5.04 -2.29
C VAL A 23 -6.84 5.73 -1.26
N ILE A 24 -5.53 5.81 -1.54
CA ILE A 24 -4.56 6.41 -0.62
C ILE A 24 -4.34 7.88 -1.00
N LYS A 25 -4.90 8.79 -0.21
CA LYS A 25 -4.81 10.25 -0.40
C LYS A 25 -3.81 10.89 0.57
N GLY A 26 -3.40 12.13 0.29
CA GLY A 26 -2.53 12.93 1.16
C GLY A 26 -1.58 13.84 0.39
N ALA A 27 -0.81 14.66 1.11
CA ALA A 27 0.15 15.61 0.53
C ALA A 27 1.18 14.94 -0.41
N ARG A 28 1.67 15.69 -1.40
CA ARG A 28 2.69 15.19 -2.34
C ARG A 28 3.99 14.86 -1.59
N GLN A 29 4.77 13.90 -2.10
CA GLN A 29 6.11 13.52 -1.60
C GLN A 29 6.21 12.98 -0.16
N ILE A 30 5.11 12.61 0.50
CA ILE A 30 5.11 12.04 1.87
C ILE A 30 5.40 10.53 1.96
N GLY A 31 5.80 9.89 0.86
CA GLY A 31 6.10 8.46 0.81
C GLY A 31 4.90 7.52 0.60
N LYS A 32 3.78 8.00 0.03
CA LYS A 32 2.62 7.15 -0.31
C LYS A 32 3.00 6.00 -1.26
N THR A 33 3.65 6.33 -2.38
CA THR A 33 4.13 5.35 -3.37
C THR A 33 5.08 4.33 -2.74
N PHE A 34 5.97 4.80 -1.84
CA PHE A 34 6.89 3.93 -1.13
C PHE A 34 6.16 2.90 -0.27
N SER A 35 5.17 3.34 0.53
CA SER A 35 4.37 2.43 1.36
C SER A 35 3.61 1.40 0.53
N VAL A 36 3.01 1.80 -0.61
CA VAL A 36 2.30 0.86 -1.50
C VAL A 36 3.25 -0.16 -2.12
N ARG A 37 4.40 0.27 -2.64
CA ARG A 37 5.42 -0.64 -3.21
C ARG A 37 5.98 -1.59 -2.16
N ASN A 38 6.24 -1.09 -0.95
CA ASN A 38 6.71 -1.94 0.14
C ASN A 38 5.65 -2.97 0.56
N PHE A 39 4.39 -2.57 0.65
CA PHE A 39 3.28 -3.48 0.89
C PHE A 39 3.11 -4.52 -0.24
N ALA A 40 3.31 -4.13 -1.50
CA ALA A 40 3.20 -5.02 -2.65
C ALA A 40 4.20 -6.19 -2.63
N LYS A 41 5.34 -6.05 -1.93
CA LYS A 41 6.29 -7.15 -1.70
C LYS A 41 5.70 -8.33 -0.92
N ASN A 42 4.54 -8.15 -0.27
CA ASN A 42 3.80 -9.24 0.38
C ASN A 42 3.03 -10.13 -0.60
N TYR A 43 3.12 -9.87 -1.90
CA TYR A 43 2.54 -10.68 -2.97
C TYR A 43 3.65 -11.24 -3.83
N LYS A 44 3.50 -12.50 -4.28
CA LYS A 44 4.44 -13.12 -5.21
C LYS A 44 4.58 -12.31 -6.51
N ASN A 45 3.46 -11.76 -6.98
CA ASN A 45 3.37 -10.94 -8.18
C ASN A 45 2.48 -9.73 -7.91
N TYR A 46 2.85 -8.56 -8.44
CA TYR A 46 2.01 -7.37 -8.49
C TYR A 46 2.27 -6.59 -9.78
N ILE A 47 1.28 -5.84 -10.24
CA ILE A 47 1.40 -4.96 -11.40
C ILE A 47 1.27 -3.53 -10.88
N GLU A 48 2.24 -2.68 -11.21
CA GLU A 48 2.17 -1.24 -10.98
C GLU A 48 1.89 -0.55 -12.31
N ILE A 49 0.78 0.21 -12.38
CA ILE A 49 0.45 1.05 -13.53
C ILE A 49 0.76 2.50 -13.15
N ASN A 50 1.70 3.11 -13.87
CA ASN A 50 2.10 4.49 -13.67
C ASN A 50 1.75 5.32 -14.92
N PHE A 51 0.88 6.31 -14.77
CA PHE A 51 0.34 7.15 -15.85
C PHE A 51 1.19 8.39 -16.11
N ILE A 52 2.52 8.23 -16.19
CA ILE A 52 3.44 9.32 -16.55
C ILE A 52 3.02 9.93 -17.89
#